data_AF-A0A6J0BQV5-F1
#
_entry.id   AF-A0A6J0BQV5-F1
#
_cell.length_a   1.000
_cell.length_b   1.000
_cell.length_c   1.000
_cell.angle_alpha   90.00
_cell.angle_beta   90.00
_cell.angle_gamma   90.00
#
_symmetry.space_group_name_H-M   'P 1'
#
loop_
_entity.id
_entity.type
_entity.pdbx_description
1 polymer ?
#
loop_
_entity_poly.entity_id
_entity_poly.type
_entity_poly.pdbx_seq_one_letter_code
_entity_poly.pdbx_strand_id
1 'polypeptide(L)'
;MSGRSQMTAMNGKRPSPIPARLQQEPPTQHDDLIAYICESWNLVSKELDMCHQQLNNSTNYRNGASVTYYQEREPNPQLKDFEPFNLEAWWGQRVVQSITRNATS
;
A
#
# COMPACT_ATOMS: atom_id res chain seq x y z
N MET A 1 -31.43 76.57 -7.03
CA MET A 1 -32.31 75.97 -6.01
C MET A 1 -32.80 74.64 -6.53
N SER A 2 -32.80 73.64 -5.64
CA SER A 2 -33.15 72.21 -5.79
C SER A 2 -34.43 71.94 -6.61
N GLY A 3 -34.67 70.80 -7.27
CA GLY A 3 -33.94 69.54 -7.32
C GLY A 3 -34.75 68.48 -8.07
N ARG A 4 -34.11 67.36 -8.46
CA ARG A 4 -34.81 66.10 -8.76
C ARG A 4 -33.84 64.94 -8.56
N SER A 5 -34.10 64.15 -7.52
CA SER A 5 -33.37 62.92 -7.22
C SER A 5 -33.69 61.88 -8.30
N GLN A 6 -32.67 61.37 -9.00
CA GLN A 6 -32.82 60.20 -9.88
C GLN A 6 -32.14 59.01 -9.20
N MET A 7 -32.94 58.09 -8.68
CA MET A 7 -32.48 56.75 -8.31
C MET A 7 -32.24 55.96 -9.60
N THR A 8 -30.98 55.69 -9.93
CA THR A 8 -30.63 54.71 -10.96
C THR A 8 -30.75 53.31 -10.37
N ALA A 9 -31.77 52.56 -10.79
CA ALA A 9 -31.92 51.15 -10.47
C ALA A 9 -30.72 50.37 -11.03
N MET A 10 -29.92 49.80 -10.12
CA MET A 10 -28.81 48.92 -10.50
C MET A 10 -29.36 47.62 -11.10
N ASN A 11 -28.95 47.37 -12.33
CA ASN A 11 -29.34 46.26 -13.17
C ASN A 11 -28.70 44.96 -12.63
N GLY A 12 -29.47 44.18 -11.87
CA GLY A 12 -29.10 42.82 -11.46
C GLY A 12 -29.14 41.84 -12.64
N LYS A 13 -28.20 41.97 -13.58
CA LYS A 13 -28.01 40.98 -14.64
C LYS A 13 -27.39 39.73 -14.02
N ARG A 14 -28.25 38.75 -13.73
CA ARG A 14 -27.87 37.36 -13.44
C ARG A 14 -26.96 36.83 -14.57
N PRO A 15 -25.75 36.31 -14.31
CA PRO A 15 -24.99 35.63 -15.36
C PRO A 15 -25.76 34.37 -15.78
N SER A 16 -26.11 34.28 -17.05
CA SER A 16 -26.61 33.04 -17.68
C SER A 16 -25.48 32.00 -17.70
N PRO A 17 -25.78 30.69 -17.65
CA PRO A 17 -24.81 29.66 -17.31
C PRO A 17 -23.86 29.47 -18.49
N ILE A 18 -22.57 29.62 -18.24
CA ILE A 18 -21.58 28.98 -19.09
C ILE A 18 -21.76 27.49 -18.79
N PRO A 19 -22.14 26.63 -19.76
CA PRO A 19 -22.02 25.20 -19.54
C PRO A 19 -20.54 25.00 -19.28
N ALA A 20 -20.19 24.45 -18.11
CA ALA A 20 -18.88 23.88 -17.85
C ALA A 20 -18.72 22.72 -18.83
N ARG A 21 -18.40 23.10 -20.07
CA ARG A 21 -18.07 22.27 -21.20
C ARG A 21 -16.89 21.47 -20.72
N LEU A 22 -17.13 20.21 -20.35
CA LEU A 22 -16.29 19.04 -20.64
C LEU A 22 -14.81 19.40 -20.87
N GLN A 23 -14.20 20.10 -19.92
CA GLN A 23 -12.79 20.41 -20.00
C GLN A 23 -12.18 19.22 -19.33
N GLN A 24 -11.92 18.19 -20.14
CA GLN A 24 -11.03 17.11 -19.73
C GLN A 24 -9.74 17.81 -19.33
N GLU A 25 -9.54 17.92 -18.01
CA GLU A 25 -8.27 18.34 -17.44
C GLU A 25 -7.22 17.39 -18.04
N PRO A 26 -6.13 17.91 -18.63
CA PRO A 26 -5.10 17.05 -19.18
C PRO A 26 -4.69 16.06 -18.09
N PRO A 27 -4.53 14.76 -18.42
CA PRO A 27 -4.26 13.73 -17.43
C PRO A 27 -3.06 14.19 -16.60
N THR A 28 -3.32 14.37 -15.32
CA THR A 28 -2.29 14.76 -14.38
C THR A 28 -1.35 13.58 -14.22
N GLN A 29 -0.11 13.82 -13.79
CA GLN A 29 0.81 12.74 -13.40
C GLN A 29 0.16 11.76 -12.40
N HIS A 30 -0.80 12.22 -11.60
CA HIS A 30 -1.54 11.37 -10.67
C HIS A 30 -2.42 10.35 -11.39
N ASP A 31 -2.99 10.66 -12.55
CA ASP A 31 -3.82 9.74 -13.32
C ASP A 31 -3.01 8.55 -13.84
N ASP A 32 -1.78 8.79 -14.31
CA ASP A 32 -0.85 7.73 -14.74
C ASP A 32 -0.41 6.85 -13.56
N LEU A 33 -0.14 7.45 -12.40
CA LEU A 33 0.22 6.70 -11.19
C LEU A 33 -0.95 5.84 -10.69
N ILE A 34 -2.17 6.39 -10.70
CA ILE A 34 -3.38 5.66 -10.32
C ILE A 34 -3.59 4.50 -11.29
N ALA A 35 -3.50 4.74 -12.60
CA ALA A 35 -3.62 3.70 -13.62
C ALA A 35 -2.57 2.60 -13.41
N TYR A 36 -1.31 2.97 -13.22
CA TYR A 36 -0.22 2.02 -12.98
C TYR A 36 -0.45 1.15 -11.75
N ILE A 37 -0.87 1.74 -10.62
CA ILE A 37 -1.15 1.00 -9.39
C ILE A 37 -2.32 0.03 -9.61
N CYS A 38 -3.41 0.51 -10.21
CA CYS A 38 -4.58 -0.32 -10.50
C CYS A 38 -4.24 -1.48 -11.45
N GLU A 39 -3.51 -1.21 -12.53
CA GLU A 39 -3.10 -2.23 -13.51
C GLU A 39 -2.15 -3.25 -12.90
N SER A 40 -1.14 -2.80 -12.15
CA SER A 40 -0.18 -3.66 -11.46
C SER A 40 -0.88 -4.58 -10.45
N TRP A 41 -1.82 -4.03 -9.67
CA TRP A 41 -2.59 -4.81 -8.72
C TRP A 41 -3.50 -5.84 -9.41
N ASN A 42 -4.18 -5.44 -10.49
CA ASN A 42 -5.02 -6.35 -11.28
C ASN A 42 -4.22 -7.49 -11.90
N LEU A 43 -2.99 -7.23 -12.32
CA LEU A 43 -2.10 -8.25 -12.88
C LEU A 43 -1.71 -9.29 -11.82
N VAL A 44 -1.28 -8.84 -10.64
CA VAL A 44 -0.93 -9.71 -9.50
C VAL A 44 -2.15 -10.52 -9.03
N SER A 45 -3.34 -9.89 -8.95
CA SER A 45 -4.56 -10.57 -8.55
C SER A 45 -4.95 -11.69 -9.52
N LYS A 46 -4.87 -11.44 -10.84
CA LYS A 46 -5.15 -12.46 -11.86
C LYS A 46 -4.16 -13.61 -11.80
N GLU A 47 -2.88 -13.31 -11.61
CA GLU A 47 -1.83 -14.33 -11.46
C GLU A 47 -2.09 -15.22 -10.23
N LEU A 48 -2.51 -14.62 -9.11
CA LEU A 48 -2.90 -15.34 -7.89
C LEU A 48 -4.12 -16.25 -8.13
N ASP A 49 -5.18 -15.73 -8.75
CA ASP A 49 -6.39 -16.50 -9.06
C ASP A 49 -6.10 -17.68 -9.98
N MET A 50 -5.19 -17.51 -10.95
CA MET A 50 -4.75 -18.59 -11.83
C MET A 50 -3.96 -19.66 -11.07
N CYS A 51 -3.10 -19.26 -10.14
CA CYS A 51 -2.34 -20.19 -9.30
C CYS A 51 -3.27 -21.03 -8.40
N HIS A 52 -4.27 -20.41 -7.77
CA HIS A 52 -5.23 -21.10 -6.91
C HIS A 52 -6.14 -22.08 -7.66
N GLN A 53 -6.60 -21.72 -8.87
CA GLN A 53 -7.42 -22.62 -9.69
C GLN A 53 -6.64 -23.84 -10.19
N GLN A 54 -5.33 -23.69 -10.44
CA GLN A 54 -4.45 -24.77 -10.94
C GLN A 54 -3.94 -25.70 -9.83
N LEU A 55 -3.96 -25.31 -8.55
CA LEU A 55 -3.56 -26.18 -7.43
C LEU A 55 -4.44 -27.45 -7.32
N ASN A 56 -5.67 -27.42 -7.86
CA ASN A 56 -6.54 -28.60 -7.93
C ASN A 56 -6.17 -29.60 -9.05
N ASN A 57 -5.32 -29.21 -10.01
CA ASN A 57 -4.84 -30.06 -11.10
C ASN A 57 -3.30 -30.07 -11.10
N SER A 58 -2.75 -30.91 -10.23
CA SER A 58 -1.30 -31.16 -10.15
C SER A 58 -0.72 -31.49 -11.52
N THR A 59 0.26 -30.69 -11.96
CA THR A 59 1.63 -31.08 -12.34
C THR A 59 2.16 -30.18 -13.44
N ASN A 60 3.39 -29.70 -13.25
CA ASN A 60 4.27 -29.11 -14.26
C ASN A 60 3.93 -27.70 -14.77
N TYR A 61 4.35 -26.66 -14.06
CA TYR A 61 5.05 -25.54 -14.71
C TYR A 61 6.13 -24.97 -13.78
N ARG A 62 7.38 -25.32 -14.08
CA ARG A 62 8.50 -24.38 -13.89
C ARG A 62 8.28 -23.26 -14.92
N ASN A 63 8.65 -22.02 -14.59
CA ASN A 63 8.75 -20.87 -15.51
C ASN A 63 7.57 -19.87 -15.57
N GLY A 64 7.01 -19.50 -14.42
CA GLY A 64 6.34 -18.21 -14.21
C GLY A 64 6.57 -17.83 -12.76
N ALA A 65 6.93 -16.58 -12.47
CA ALA A 65 7.25 -16.15 -11.12
C ALA A 65 6.01 -16.27 -10.22
N SER A 66 5.80 -17.44 -9.57
CA SER A 66 4.62 -17.62 -8.73
C SER A 66 4.64 -16.56 -7.63
N VAL A 67 3.62 -15.71 -7.60
CA VAL A 67 3.36 -14.78 -6.51
C VAL A 67 3.49 -15.56 -5.19
N THR A 68 4.62 -15.35 -4.50
CA THR A 68 4.95 -16.09 -3.29
C THR A 68 4.37 -15.31 -2.13
N TYR A 69 3.27 -15.80 -1.57
CA TYR A 69 2.66 -15.23 -0.39
C TYR A 69 3.08 -15.99 0.87
N TYR A 70 3.19 -15.27 1.98
CA TYR A 70 3.27 -15.91 3.29
C TYR A 70 1.89 -16.50 3.61
N GLN A 71 1.81 -17.84 3.62
CA GLN A 71 0.64 -18.54 4.14
C GLN A 71 0.89 -18.85 5.61
N GLU A 72 0.27 -18.07 6.49
CA GLU A 72 0.27 -18.40 7.91
C GLU A 72 -0.51 -19.70 8.10
N ARG A 73 0.21 -20.74 8.54
CA ARG A 73 -0.41 -21.97 9.03
C ARG A 73 -0.31 -21.91 10.53
N GLU A 74 -1.42 -21.80 11.24
CA GLU A 74 -1.45 -21.92 12.69
C GLU A 74 -1.95 -23.31 13.11
N PRO A 75 -1.19 -24.06 13.94
CA PRO A 75 0.20 -23.81 14.33
C PRO A 75 1.17 -24.06 13.17
N ASN A 76 2.28 -23.31 13.10
CA ASN A 76 3.24 -23.50 12.02
C ASN A 76 3.89 -24.89 12.20
N PRO A 77 3.69 -25.84 11.26
CA PRO A 77 4.23 -27.19 11.41
C PRO A 77 5.76 -27.21 11.46
N GLN A 78 6.43 -26.17 10.92
CA GLN A 78 7.88 -26.01 11.02
C GLN A 78 8.35 -25.59 12.41
N LEU A 79 7.46 -25.08 13.27
CA LEU A 79 7.77 -24.64 14.63
C LEU A 79 7.39 -25.67 15.70
N LYS A 80 7.00 -26.90 15.32
CA LYS A 80 6.52 -27.94 16.24
C LYS A 80 7.46 -28.19 17.43
N ASP A 81 8.76 -28.19 17.16
CA ASP A 81 9.81 -28.44 18.16
C ASP A 81 10.73 -27.21 18.31
N PHE A 82 10.22 -26.03 17.96
CA PHE A 82 10.98 -24.79 18.10
C PHE A 82 11.10 -24.42 19.58
N GLU A 83 12.33 -24.42 20.10
CA GLU A 83 12.65 -23.87 21.42
C GLU A 83 13.10 -22.41 21.27
N PRO A 84 12.40 -21.44 21.88
CA PRO A 84 12.81 -20.05 21.83
C PRO A 84 14.16 -19.86 22.51
N PHE A 85 15.10 -19.22 21.81
CA PHE A 85 16.38 -18.85 22.40
C PHE A 85 16.24 -17.61 23.28
N ASN A 86 16.63 -17.71 24.55
CA ASN A 86 16.67 -16.56 25.44
C ASN A 86 17.93 -15.71 25.18
N LEU A 87 17.79 -14.74 24.27
CA LEU A 87 18.85 -13.79 23.92
C LEU A 87 19.35 -13.00 25.14
N GLU A 88 18.46 -12.61 26.06
CA GLU A 88 18.81 -11.81 27.23
C GLU A 88 19.72 -12.58 28.19
N ALA A 89 19.37 -13.84 28.48
CA ALA A 89 20.19 -14.71 29.32
C ALA A 89 21.56 -14.96 28.70
N TRP A 90 21.63 -15.17 27.38
CA TRP A 90 22.90 -15.41 26.68
C TRP A 90 23.83 -14.20 26.69
N TRP A 91 23.30 -13.00 26.41
CA TRP A 91 24.08 -11.78 26.51
C TRP A 91 24.52 -11.49 27.95
N GLY A 92 23.63 -11.69 28.93
CA GLY A 92 23.94 -11.52 30.35
C GLY A 92 25.11 -12.39 30.81
N GLN A 93 25.08 -13.69 30.47
CA GLN A 93 26.19 -14.60 30.77
C GLN A 93 27.51 -14.15 30.12
N ARG A 94 27.46 -13.69 28.86
CA ARG A 94 28.64 -13.25 28.13
C ARG A 94 29.25 -11.97 28.71
N VAL A 95 28.42 -11.03 29.16
CA VAL A 95 28.87 -9.81 29.85
C VAL A 95 29.55 -10.15 31.17
N VAL A 96 28.97 -11.05 31.97
CA VAL A 96 29.61 -11.49 33.22
C VAL A 96 30.95 -12.17 32.93
N GLN A 97 31.00 -13.07 31.96
CA GLN A 97 32.24 -13.75 31.57
C GLN A 97 33.33 -12.79 31.08
N SER A 98 32.96 -11.75 30.31
CA SER A 98 33.92 -10.76 29.82
C SER A 98 34.51 -9.91 30.95
N ILE A 99 33.69 -9.54 31.94
CA ILE A 99 34.12 -8.84 33.15
C ILE A 99 34.99 -9.75 34.02
N THR A 100 34.57 -10.98 34.31
CA THR A 100 35.38 -11.89 35.13
C THR A 100 36.74 -12.14 34.49
N ARG A 101 36.79 -12.34 33.17
CA ARG A 101 38.06 -12.56 32.44
C ARG A 101 38.98 -11.34 32.48
N ASN A 102 38.43 -10.12 32.42
CA ASN A 102 39.24 -8.90 32.45
C ASN A 102 39.73 -8.55 33.87
N ALA A 103 39.00 -8.98 34.90
CA ALA A 103 39.37 -8.76 36.30
C ALA A 103 40.44 -9.74 36.81
N THR A 104 40.56 -10.91 36.18
CA THR A 104 41.55 -11.95 36.53
C THR A 104 42.80 -11.93 35.65
N SER A 105 42.94 -10.96 34.74
CA SER A 105 44.10 -10.79 33.84
C SER A 105 44.94 -9.60 34.24
#